data_AF-A0A9Q4JJT2-F1
#
_entry.id   AF-A0A9Q4JJT2-F1
#
_cell.length_a   1.000
_cell.length_b   1.000
_cell.length_c   1.000
_cell.angle_alpha   90.00
_cell.angle_beta   90.00
_cell.angle_gamma   90.00
#
_symmetry.space_group_name_H-M   'P 1'
#
loop_
_entity.id
_entity.type
_entity.pdbx_description
1 polymer ?
#
loop_
_entity_poly.entity_id
_entity_poly.type
_entity_poly.pdbx_seq_one_letter_code
_entity_poly.pdbx_strand_id
1 'polypeptide(L)'
;MANELFALLTEAKTVYLHDVVLGGKQYHRYVDDFVNGHRYIDCDHAACRNCHEMNIHIVKGLLTECASSVQPCFAAPDFTFNECMKLKRMYDTSESLSPLGPPRINRPAALSLSFGCNFTPEQMKSIVACANTYHLFCVSVRIEDMEALFACKKGFSIRVNNIRRVVILFDALLENSFIQSRWQNVLGKGAFLQSKDGTRSVSVSTLSSALSSIKNNMTSVAYSIRKVIDRLKE
;
A
#
# COMPACT_ATOMS: atom_id res chain seq x y z
N MET A 1 21.83 1.39 23.57
CA MET A 1 20.98 0.77 22.52
C MET A 1 20.32 -0.51 23.02
N ALA A 2 21.00 -1.67 23.10
CA ALA A 2 20.33 -2.93 23.51
C ALA A 2 19.71 -2.88 24.93
N ASN A 3 20.39 -2.26 25.89
CA ASN A 3 19.87 -2.11 27.26
C ASN A 3 18.62 -1.19 27.32
N GLU A 4 18.60 -0.14 26.50
CA GLU A 4 17.47 0.78 26.42
C GLU A 4 16.27 0.12 25.74
N LEU A 5 16.48 -0.60 24.64
CA LEU A 5 15.43 -1.39 24.00
C LEU A 5 14.79 -2.39 24.97
N PHE A 6 15.62 -3.07 25.78
CA PHE A 6 15.11 -3.99 26.80
C PHE A 6 14.30 -3.27 27.89
N ALA A 7 14.78 -2.12 28.37
CA ALA A 7 14.05 -1.31 29.34
C ALA A 7 12.68 -0.87 28.79
N LEU A 8 12.65 -0.36 27.56
CA LEU A 8 11.43 0.05 26.88
C LEU A 8 10.43 -1.10 26.71
N LEU A 9 10.88 -2.29 26.30
CA LEU A 9 9.98 -3.45 26.17
C LEU A 9 9.49 -3.98 27.52
N THR A 10 10.28 -3.84 28.58
CA THR A 10 9.90 -4.21 29.94
C THR A 10 8.84 -3.24 30.49
N GLU A 11 9.01 -1.95 30.24
CA GLU A 11 8.00 -0.93 30.54
C GLU A 11 6.73 -1.17 29.71
N ALA A 12 6.87 -1.42 28.41
CA ALA A 12 5.77 -1.74 27.51
C ALA A 12 4.97 -2.94 28.03
N LYS A 13 5.63 -4.02 28.49
CA LYS A 13 4.98 -5.17 29.13
C LYS A 13 4.16 -4.76 30.35
N THR A 14 4.72 -3.92 31.21
CA THR A 14 4.06 -3.45 32.44
C THR A 14 2.79 -2.68 32.10
N VAL A 15 2.88 -1.74 31.16
CA VAL A 15 1.73 -0.94 30.70
C VAL A 15 0.70 -1.81 29.97
N TYR A 16 1.13 -2.80 29.17
CA TYR A 16 0.22 -3.75 28.52
C TYR A 16 -0.61 -4.56 29.53
N LEU A 17 0.04 -5.11 30.56
CA LEU A 17 -0.64 -5.88 31.60
C LEU A 17 -1.65 -5.01 32.37
N HIS A 18 -1.27 -3.78 32.69
CA HIS A 18 -2.15 -2.85 33.38
C HIS A 18 -3.31 -2.37 32.50
N ASP A 19 -3.02 -1.77 31.34
CA ASP A 19 -4.02 -1.07 30.54
C ASP A 19 -4.89 -2.03 29.71
N VAL A 20 -4.28 -3.03 29.08
CA VAL A 20 -4.98 -3.92 28.13
C VAL A 20 -5.59 -5.10 28.88
N VAL A 21 -4.80 -5.81 29.69
CA VAL A 21 -5.25 -7.05 30.34
C VAL A 21 -6.18 -6.76 31.52
N LEU A 22 -5.79 -5.85 32.43
CA LEU A 22 -6.63 -5.49 33.58
C LEU A 22 -7.64 -4.37 33.24
N GLY A 23 -7.21 -3.36 32.49
CA GLY A 23 -8.02 -2.17 32.18
C GLY A 23 -8.94 -2.29 30.96
N GLY A 24 -8.82 -3.34 30.15
CA GLY A 24 -9.66 -3.56 28.96
C GLY A 24 -9.43 -2.55 27.81
N LYS A 25 -8.34 -1.78 27.85
CA LYS A 25 -7.95 -0.84 26.79
C LYS A 25 -7.69 -1.62 25.51
N GLN A 26 -8.16 -1.09 24.37
CA GLN A 26 -7.84 -1.70 23.08
C GLN A 26 -6.33 -1.70 22.84
N TYR A 27 -5.78 -2.85 22.44
CA TYR A 27 -4.33 -3.03 22.26
C TYR A 27 -3.71 -1.95 21.35
N HIS A 28 -4.35 -1.65 20.21
CA HIS A 28 -3.83 -0.63 19.29
C HIS A 28 -3.75 0.77 19.93
N ARG A 29 -4.71 1.14 20.79
CA ARG A 29 -4.69 2.40 21.54
C ARG A 29 -3.57 2.42 22.58
N TYR A 30 -3.33 1.30 23.25
CA TYR A 30 -2.19 1.14 24.14
C TYR A 30 -0.85 1.37 23.41
N VAL A 31 -0.68 0.78 22.22
CA VAL A 31 0.54 0.95 21.43
C VAL A 31 0.75 2.41 21.01
N ASP A 32 -0.31 3.06 20.50
CA ASP A 32 -0.25 4.48 20.12
C ASP A 32 0.13 5.37 21.33
N ASP A 33 -0.51 5.17 22.47
CA ASP A 33 -0.26 5.96 23.67
C ASP A 33 1.16 5.72 24.22
N PHE A 34 1.63 4.47 24.23
CA PHE A 34 2.98 4.11 24.66
C PHE A 34 4.05 4.79 23.80
N VAL A 35 3.95 4.66 22.47
CA VAL A 35 4.91 5.28 21.53
C VAL A 35 4.88 6.80 21.64
N ASN A 36 3.69 7.40 21.76
CA ASN A 36 3.57 8.85 21.93
C ASN A 36 4.12 9.34 23.28
N GLY A 37 4.01 8.54 24.34
CA GLY A 37 4.56 8.83 25.66
C GLY A 37 6.08 8.93 25.68
N HIS A 38 6.76 8.20 24.79
CA HIS A 38 8.22 8.24 24.63
C HIS A 38 8.71 9.20 23.54
N ARG A 39 7.86 10.10 23.03
CA ARG A 39 8.25 11.04 21.97
C ARG A 39 9.32 12.03 22.39
N TYR A 40 9.35 12.40 23.66
CA TYR A 40 10.30 13.36 24.21
C TYR A 40 11.06 12.73 25.37
N ILE A 41 12.38 12.93 25.38
CA ILE A 41 13.24 12.51 26.48
C ILE A 41 13.98 13.71 27.05
N ASP A 42 14.19 13.68 28.36
CA ASP A 42 14.98 14.67 29.09
C ASP A 42 16.48 14.35 28.97
N CYS A 43 17.03 14.54 27.76
CA CYS A 43 18.43 14.30 27.43
C CYS A 43 18.88 15.29 26.36
N ASP A 44 19.93 16.08 26.60
CA ASP A 44 20.39 17.12 25.65
C ASP A 44 21.40 16.63 24.60
N HIS A 45 21.88 15.40 24.73
CA HIS A 45 22.85 14.83 23.80
C HIS A 45 22.15 14.31 22.54
N ALA A 46 22.52 14.81 21.36
CA ALA A 46 21.94 14.37 20.09
C ALA A 46 22.06 12.84 19.87
N ALA A 47 23.19 12.25 20.24
CA ALA A 47 23.40 10.79 20.13
C ALA A 47 22.43 9.99 21.01
N CYS A 48 22.10 10.51 22.20
CA CYS A 48 21.12 9.93 23.13
C CYS A 48 19.72 9.98 22.53
N ARG A 49 19.29 11.17 22.04
CA ARG A 49 17.99 11.35 21.36
C ARG A 49 17.84 10.45 20.14
N ASN A 50 18.87 10.35 19.31
CA ASN A 50 18.85 9.49 18.12
C ASN A 50 18.81 8.00 18.49
N CYS A 51 19.52 7.58 19.54
CA CYS A 51 19.49 6.20 20.03
C CYS A 51 18.09 5.85 20.57
N HIS A 52 17.48 6.75 21.33
CA HIS A 52 16.13 6.58 21.85
C HIS A 52 15.09 6.48 20.74
N GLU A 53 15.12 7.44 19.81
CA GLU A 53 14.20 7.48 18.66
C GLU A 53 14.27 6.18 17.86
N MET A 54 15.48 5.68 17.59
CA MET A 54 15.66 4.41 16.90
C MET A 54 15.09 3.23 17.71
N ASN A 55 15.34 3.17 19.01
CA ASN A 55 14.81 2.09 19.86
C ASN A 55 13.28 2.15 19.94
N ILE A 56 12.68 3.33 20.05
CA ILE A 56 11.23 3.52 20.03
C ILE A 56 10.62 3.11 18.69
N HIS A 57 11.29 3.39 17.58
CA HIS A 57 10.83 2.93 16.28
C HIS A 57 10.83 1.40 16.17
N ILE A 58 11.86 0.74 16.72
CA ILE A 58 11.92 -0.73 16.81
C ILE A 58 10.79 -1.26 17.71
N VAL A 59 10.56 -0.64 18.87
CA VAL A 59 9.47 -1.04 19.79
C VAL A 59 8.11 -0.90 19.11
N LYS A 60 7.87 0.20 18.41
CA LYS A 60 6.65 0.39 17.62
C LYS A 60 6.46 -0.75 16.63
N GLY A 61 7.48 -1.04 15.81
CA GLY A 61 7.44 -2.14 14.85
C GLY A 61 7.16 -3.50 15.51
N LEU A 62 7.81 -3.80 16.63
CA LEU A 62 7.57 -5.01 17.41
C LEU A 62 6.12 -5.11 17.91
N LEU A 63 5.59 -4.03 18.48
CA LEU A 63 4.24 -3.99 19.02
C LEU A 63 3.15 -3.99 17.93
N THR A 64 3.44 -3.51 16.72
CA THR A 64 2.45 -3.47 15.63
C THR A 64 2.56 -4.66 14.68
N GLU A 65 3.76 -4.96 14.17
CA GLU A 65 3.99 -5.95 13.11
C GLU A 65 4.25 -7.35 13.68
N CYS A 66 4.75 -7.43 14.91
CA CYS A 66 5.04 -8.68 15.61
C CYS A 66 4.16 -8.91 16.85
N ALA A 67 2.99 -8.26 16.92
CA ALA A 67 2.09 -8.33 18.07
C ALA A 67 1.76 -9.77 18.50
N SER A 68 1.55 -10.67 17.54
CA SER A 68 1.25 -12.09 17.79
C SER A 68 2.38 -12.84 18.50
N SER A 69 3.62 -12.39 18.33
CA SER A 69 4.79 -12.93 19.00
C SER A 69 5.09 -12.21 20.31
N VAL A 70 4.80 -10.90 20.38
CA VAL A 70 5.06 -10.08 21.57
C VAL A 70 4.04 -10.33 22.69
N GLN A 71 2.75 -10.45 22.37
CA GLN A 71 1.71 -10.64 23.39
C GLN A 71 1.92 -11.90 24.24
N PRO A 72 2.27 -13.08 23.68
CA PRO A 72 2.63 -14.24 24.50
C PRO A 72 3.85 -14.00 25.40
N CYS A 73 4.87 -13.28 24.91
CA CYS A 73 6.04 -12.91 25.73
C CYS A 73 5.66 -11.95 26.87
N PHE A 74 4.70 -11.06 26.65
CA PHE A 74 4.22 -10.14 27.68
C PHE A 74 3.30 -10.82 28.70
N ALA A 75 2.58 -11.87 28.29
CA ALA A 75 1.74 -12.66 29.19
C ALA A 75 2.55 -13.61 30.08
N ALA A 76 3.79 -13.95 29.70
CA ALA A 76 4.69 -14.73 30.55
C ALA A 76 5.05 -13.95 31.83
N PRO A 77 5.24 -14.62 32.98
CA PRO A 77 5.59 -13.96 34.23
C PRO A 77 6.91 -13.17 34.12
N ASP A 78 7.93 -13.79 33.54
CA ASP A 78 9.23 -13.15 33.32
C ASP A 78 9.39 -12.67 31.88
N PHE A 79 10.13 -11.58 31.69
CA PHE A 79 10.56 -11.12 30.37
C PHE A 79 12.05 -10.79 30.44
N THR A 80 12.85 -11.64 29.81
CA THR A 80 14.31 -11.62 29.93
C THR A 80 14.96 -10.85 28.79
N PHE A 81 16.19 -10.38 29.03
CA PHE A 81 17.00 -9.73 28.00
C PHE A 81 17.18 -10.61 26.74
N ASN A 82 17.32 -11.93 26.93
CA ASN A 82 17.47 -12.87 25.82
C ASN A 82 16.19 -12.95 24.97
N GLU A 83 15.01 -12.91 25.58
CA GLU A 83 13.73 -12.87 24.86
C GLU A 83 13.55 -11.57 24.10
N CYS A 84 13.90 -10.44 24.70
CA CYS A 84 13.96 -9.15 24.01
C CYS A 84 14.86 -9.21 22.76
N MET A 85 16.06 -9.80 22.88
CA MET A 85 16.97 -9.92 21.74
C MET A 85 16.48 -10.92 20.70
N LYS A 86 15.76 -11.98 21.09
CA LYS A 86 15.09 -12.90 20.15
C LYS A 86 13.98 -12.18 19.37
N LEU A 87 13.14 -11.40 20.05
CA LEU A 87 12.10 -10.59 19.41
C LEU A 87 12.71 -9.59 18.43
N LYS A 88 13.76 -8.88 18.83
CA LYS A 88 14.49 -7.95 17.96
C LYS A 88 15.07 -8.67 16.74
N ARG A 89 15.75 -9.80 16.92
CA ARG A 89 16.31 -10.59 15.80
C ARG A 89 15.20 -11.04 14.86
N MET A 90 14.11 -11.56 15.39
CA MET A 90 12.94 -11.96 14.60
C MET A 90 12.43 -10.77 13.77
N TYR A 91 12.29 -9.59 14.36
CA TYR A 91 11.89 -8.38 13.65
C TYR A 91 12.90 -7.95 12.58
N ASP A 92 14.20 -7.94 12.90
CA ASP A 92 15.28 -7.57 11.98
C ASP A 92 15.38 -8.53 10.77
N THR A 93 15.10 -9.83 10.96
CA THR A 93 15.24 -10.86 9.91
C THR A 93 13.94 -11.21 9.20
N SER A 94 12.79 -10.77 9.73
CA SER A 94 11.51 -10.94 9.05
C SER A 94 11.52 -10.08 7.80
N GLU A 95 11.11 -10.64 6.66
CA GLU A 95 10.82 -9.82 5.48
C GLU A 95 9.81 -8.75 5.89
N SER A 96 10.25 -7.49 5.87
CA SER A 96 9.47 -6.33 6.34
C SER A 96 8.03 -6.43 5.87
N LEU A 97 7.11 -6.52 6.83
CA LEU A 97 5.70 -6.30 6.54
C LEU A 97 5.62 -4.80 6.24
N SER A 98 5.59 -4.47 4.94
CA SER A 98 5.59 -3.09 4.47
C SER A 98 4.68 -2.17 5.31
N PRO A 99 5.03 -0.89 5.49
CA PRO A 99 4.40 -0.01 6.47
C PRO A 99 2.87 -0.01 6.35
N LEU A 100 2.21 -0.30 7.48
CA LEU A 100 0.79 -0.06 7.80
C LEU A 100 -0.14 0.16 6.60
N GLY A 101 -0.61 -0.94 6.01
CA GLY A 101 -1.91 -1.01 5.35
C GLY A 101 -2.90 -1.80 6.23
N PRO A 102 -4.22 -1.55 6.10
CA PRO A 102 -5.26 -2.15 6.95
C PRO A 102 -5.31 -3.69 6.87
N PRO A 103 -5.95 -4.37 7.85
CA PRO A 103 -5.59 -5.72 8.29
C PRO A 103 -5.75 -6.79 7.21
N ARG A 104 -4.77 -7.71 7.24
CA ARG A 104 -4.56 -8.83 6.33
C ARG A 104 -5.72 -9.83 6.36
N ILE A 105 -6.20 -10.19 5.17
CA ILE A 105 -6.87 -11.48 4.95
C ILE A 105 -5.81 -12.46 4.45
N ASN A 106 -5.72 -13.60 5.13
CA ASN A 106 -4.87 -14.74 4.82
C ASN A 106 -4.91 -15.15 3.33
N ARG A 107 -3.76 -15.27 2.66
CA ARG A 107 -3.37 -16.41 1.77
C ARG A 107 -1.96 -16.19 1.16
N PRO A 108 -1.16 -17.25 0.87
CA PRO A 108 0.07 -17.12 0.09
C PRO A 108 -0.29 -16.87 -1.37
N ALA A 109 0.05 -15.69 -1.89
CA ALA A 109 0.02 -15.43 -3.32
C ALA A 109 1.15 -14.45 -3.63
N ALA A 110 1.98 -14.77 -4.61
CA ALA A 110 2.81 -13.80 -5.30
C ALA A 110 2.01 -12.50 -5.44
N LEU A 111 2.50 -11.39 -4.84
CA LEU A 111 1.88 -10.05 -4.83
C LEU A 111 0.74 -9.93 -5.86
N SER A 112 -0.49 -10.26 -5.45
CA SER A 112 -1.61 -10.32 -6.40
C SER A 112 -1.85 -8.90 -6.87
N LEU A 113 -1.39 -8.59 -8.07
CA LEU A 113 -1.64 -7.32 -8.71
C LEU A 113 -3.16 -7.14 -8.75
N SER A 114 -3.65 -6.04 -8.18
CA SER A 114 -5.08 -5.75 -8.11
C SER A 114 -5.29 -4.25 -8.17
N PHE A 115 -6.29 -3.84 -8.95
CA PHE A 115 -6.76 -2.45 -8.97
C PHE A 115 -7.72 -2.14 -7.81
N GLY A 116 -8.16 -3.15 -7.06
CA GLY A 116 -9.17 -2.99 -6.00
C GLY A 116 -10.51 -2.46 -6.51
N CYS A 117 -10.82 -2.70 -7.79
CA CYS A 117 -12.04 -2.23 -8.44
C CYS A 117 -13.17 -3.24 -8.32
N ASN A 118 -14.41 -2.74 -8.26
CA ASN A 118 -15.63 -3.54 -8.34
C ASN A 118 -16.62 -2.83 -9.28
N PHE A 119 -16.42 -2.97 -10.59
CA PHE A 119 -17.25 -2.34 -11.60
C PHE A 119 -18.54 -3.11 -11.81
N THR A 120 -19.67 -2.40 -11.92
CA THR A 120 -20.91 -3.00 -12.44
C THR A 120 -20.78 -3.29 -13.94
N PRO A 121 -21.61 -4.19 -14.50
CA PRO A 121 -21.60 -4.44 -15.95
C PRO A 121 -21.82 -3.17 -16.80
N GLU A 122 -22.65 -2.23 -16.34
CA GLU A 122 -22.90 -0.97 -17.05
C GLU A 122 -21.71 -0.01 -16.98
N GLN A 123 -21.01 0.03 -15.84
CA GLN A 123 -19.75 0.77 -15.72
C GLN A 123 -18.68 0.19 -16.64
N MET A 124 -18.56 -1.14 -16.72
CA MET A 124 -17.62 -1.81 -17.62
C MET A 124 -17.92 -1.50 -19.09
N LYS A 125 -19.19 -1.56 -19.51
CA LYS A 125 -19.61 -1.17 -20.87
C LYS A 125 -19.24 0.28 -21.18
N SER A 126 -19.45 1.20 -20.24
CA SER A 126 -19.12 2.62 -20.40
C SER A 126 -17.61 2.85 -20.52
N ILE A 127 -16.80 2.12 -19.74
CA ILE A 127 -15.33 2.16 -19.83
C ILE A 127 -14.86 1.63 -21.19
N VAL A 128 -15.42 0.52 -21.68
CA VAL A 128 -15.11 -0.05 -23.00
C VAL A 128 -15.47 0.94 -24.12
N ALA A 129 -16.67 1.53 -24.05
CA ALA A 129 -17.10 2.53 -25.02
C ALA A 129 -16.17 3.75 -25.01
N CYS A 130 -15.76 4.22 -23.84
CA CYS A 130 -14.77 5.30 -23.69
C CYS A 130 -13.43 4.93 -24.33
N ALA A 131 -12.89 3.74 -24.03
CA ALA A 131 -11.61 3.28 -24.55
C ALA A 131 -11.59 3.23 -26.09
N ASN A 132 -12.68 2.76 -26.70
CA ASN A 132 -12.82 2.66 -28.14
C ASN A 132 -13.05 4.03 -28.80
N THR A 133 -13.94 4.86 -28.25
CA THR A 133 -14.27 6.21 -28.75
C THR A 133 -13.03 7.10 -28.82
N TYR A 134 -12.16 7.02 -27.80
CA TYR A 134 -10.94 7.81 -27.74
C TYR A 134 -9.69 7.04 -28.18
N HIS A 135 -9.83 5.89 -28.83
CA HIS A 135 -8.73 5.10 -29.41
C HIS A 135 -7.54 4.93 -28.46
N LEU A 136 -7.81 4.50 -27.22
CA LEU A 136 -6.78 4.29 -26.20
C LEU A 136 -5.80 3.19 -26.61
N PHE A 137 -6.33 2.13 -27.23
CA PHE A 137 -5.60 0.94 -27.66
C PHE A 137 -5.53 0.83 -29.19
N CYS A 138 -4.57 0.04 -29.68
CA CYS A 138 -4.37 -0.16 -31.12
C CYS A 138 -5.48 -1.02 -31.77
N VAL A 139 -6.22 -1.78 -30.96
CA VAL A 139 -7.31 -2.64 -31.38
C VAL A 139 -8.54 -2.27 -30.56
N SER A 140 -9.73 -2.36 -31.17
CA SER A 140 -10.98 -2.19 -30.45
C SER A 140 -11.08 -3.20 -29.32
N VAL A 141 -11.31 -2.74 -28.10
CA VAL A 141 -11.43 -3.59 -26.92
C VAL A 141 -12.88 -4.04 -26.73
N ARG A 142 -13.03 -5.27 -26.26
CA ARG A 142 -14.31 -5.82 -25.79
C ARG A 142 -14.37 -5.78 -24.27
N ILE A 143 -15.53 -6.14 -23.73
CA ILE A 143 -15.76 -6.23 -22.29
C ILE A 143 -14.77 -7.21 -21.66
N GLU A 144 -14.55 -8.36 -22.29
CA GLU A 144 -13.68 -9.41 -21.75
C GLU A 144 -12.21 -8.97 -21.69
N ASP A 145 -11.79 -8.08 -22.60
CA ASP A 145 -10.43 -7.55 -22.64
C ASP A 145 -10.19 -6.57 -21.49
N MET A 146 -11.17 -5.70 -21.21
CA MET A 146 -11.10 -4.77 -20.07
C MET A 146 -11.28 -5.50 -18.74
N GLU A 147 -12.14 -6.51 -18.66
CA GLU A 147 -12.26 -7.38 -17.49
C GLU A 147 -10.95 -8.13 -17.23
N ALA A 148 -10.31 -8.70 -18.26
CA ALA A 148 -9.01 -9.35 -18.11
C ALA A 148 -7.92 -8.38 -17.62
N LEU A 149 -7.95 -7.13 -18.10
CA LEU A 149 -7.06 -6.07 -17.64
C LEU A 149 -7.28 -5.77 -16.15
N PHE A 150 -8.52 -5.48 -15.74
CA PHE A 150 -8.85 -5.10 -14.36
C PHE A 150 -8.76 -6.28 -13.38
N ALA A 151 -9.02 -7.51 -13.82
CA ALA A 151 -8.80 -8.72 -13.05
C ALA A 151 -7.32 -9.13 -12.96
N CYS A 152 -6.41 -8.38 -13.59
CA CYS A 152 -4.98 -8.65 -13.60
C CYS A 152 -4.65 -10.07 -14.12
N LYS A 153 -5.36 -10.51 -15.17
CA LYS A 153 -5.26 -11.86 -15.73
C LYS A 153 -3.83 -12.15 -16.20
N LYS A 154 -3.22 -13.21 -15.66
CA LYS A 154 -1.85 -13.60 -16.01
C LYS A 154 -1.72 -13.86 -17.52
N GLY A 155 -0.70 -13.26 -18.15
CA GLY A 155 -0.43 -13.39 -19.58
C GLY A 155 -1.28 -12.50 -20.49
N PHE A 156 -2.23 -11.73 -19.93
CA PHE A 156 -2.95 -10.72 -20.70
C PHE A 156 -2.07 -9.50 -20.93
N SER A 157 -2.09 -8.98 -22.17
CA SER A 157 -1.48 -7.70 -22.48
C SER A 157 -2.19 -7.04 -23.65
N ILE A 158 -2.23 -5.71 -23.67
CA ILE A 158 -2.87 -4.94 -24.72
C ILE A 158 -1.97 -3.82 -25.24
N ARG A 159 -1.96 -3.62 -26.56
CA ARG A 159 -1.16 -2.59 -27.22
C ARG A 159 -1.81 -1.22 -27.07
N VAL A 160 -1.06 -0.29 -26.49
CA VAL A 160 -1.47 1.09 -26.29
C VAL A 160 -1.25 1.88 -27.59
N ASN A 161 -2.29 2.57 -28.06
CA ASN A 161 -2.16 3.50 -29.18
C ASN A 161 -1.71 4.89 -28.70
N ASN A 162 -2.27 5.38 -27.59
CA ASN A 162 -1.89 6.65 -27.00
C ASN A 162 -1.80 6.56 -25.47
N ILE A 163 -0.55 6.57 -24.97
CA ILE A 163 -0.29 6.39 -23.53
C ILE A 163 -0.87 7.51 -22.68
N ARG A 164 -0.93 8.74 -23.19
CA ARG A 164 -1.53 9.85 -22.44
C ARG A 164 -3.01 9.59 -22.18
N ARG A 165 -3.75 9.14 -23.20
CA ARG A 165 -5.19 8.84 -23.06
C ARG A 165 -5.46 7.69 -22.09
N VAL A 166 -4.63 6.65 -22.13
CA VAL A 166 -4.70 5.54 -21.17
C VAL A 166 -4.46 6.05 -19.75
N VAL A 167 -3.41 6.85 -19.54
CA VAL A 167 -3.10 7.42 -18.22
C VAL A 167 -4.23 8.31 -17.71
N ILE A 168 -4.86 9.12 -18.56
CA ILE A 168 -6.02 9.96 -18.19
C ILE A 168 -7.19 9.11 -17.71
N LEU A 169 -7.47 7.99 -18.38
CA LEU A 169 -8.54 7.08 -17.97
C LEU A 169 -8.30 6.54 -16.56
N PHE A 170 -7.11 6.03 -16.28
CA PHE A 170 -6.78 5.47 -14.97
C PHE A 170 -6.70 6.55 -13.87
N ASP A 171 -6.21 7.75 -14.20
CA ASP A 171 -6.21 8.89 -13.28
C ASP A 171 -7.63 9.33 -12.91
N ALA A 172 -8.54 9.41 -13.90
CA ALA A 172 -9.94 9.72 -13.67
C ALA A 172 -10.67 8.65 -12.85
N LEU A 173 -10.36 7.37 -13.09
CA LEU A 173 -10.89 6.26 -12.30
C LEU A 173 -10.43 6.33 -10.84
N LEU A 174 -9.17 6.73 -10.61
CA LEU A 174 -8.62 6.92 -9.26
C LEU A 174 -9.28 8.10 -8.55
N GLU A 175 -9.40 9.26 -9.21
CA GLU A 175 -10.06 10.45 -8.64
C GLU A 175 -11.52 10.15 -8.24
N ASN A 176 -12.18 9.28 -9.00
CA ASN A 176 -13.53 8.83 -8.69
C ASN A 176 -13.61 7.63 -7.73
N SER A 177 -12.48 7.20 -7.15
CA SER A 177 -12.38 6.09 -6.18
C SER A 177 -12.81 4.72 -6.73
N PHE A 178 -12.77 4.53 -8.06
CA PHE A 178 -13.05 3.24 -8.68
C PHE A 178 -11.88 2.26 -8.64
N ILE A 179 -10.64 2.77 -8.50
CA ILE A 179 -9.41 1.99 -8.43
C ILE A 179 -8.50 2.50 -7.30
N GLN A 180 -7.55 1.68 -6.88
CA GLN A 180 -6.55 2.04 -5.88
C GLN A 180 -5.42 2.91 -6.45
N SER A 181 -4.79 3.70 -5.57
CA SER A 181 -3.68 4.63 -5.91
C SER A 181 -2.45 3.94 -6.52
N ARG A 182 -2.31 2.62 -6.32
CA ARG A 182 -1.19 1.81 -6.82
C ARG A 182 -1.34 1.36 -8.27
N TRP A 183 -2.34 1.84 -9.01
CA TRP A 183 -2.65 1.40 -10.37
C TRP A 183 -1.46 1.46 -11.35
N GLN A 184 -0.56 2.45 -11.23
CA GLN A 184 0.65 2.52 -12.07
C GLN A 184 1.60 1.33 -11.82
N ASN A 185 1.72 0.93 -10.55
CA ASN A 185 2.52 -0.23 -10.14
C ASN A 185 1.89 -1.53 -10.66
N VAL A 186 0.57 -1.63 -10.59
CA VAL A 186 -0.22 -2.76 -11.10
C VAL A 186 0.01 -2.96 -12.60
N LEU A 187 -0.15 -1.89 -13.39
CA LEU A 187 0.10 -1.92 -14.84
C LEU A 187 1.56 -2.24 -15.19
N GLY A 188 2.51 -1.60 -14.51
CA GLY A 188 3.93 -1.74 -14.81
C GLY A 188 4.51 -3.09 -14.41
N LYS A 189 4.22 -3.59 -13.19
CA LYS A 189 4.70 -4.91 -12.75
C LYS A 189 3.99 -6.06 -13.45
N GLY A 190 2.71 -5.88 -13.82
CA GLY A 190 1.94 -6.90 -14.53
C GLY A 190 2.21 -6.96 -16.03
N ALA A 191 2.96 -6.00 -16.58
CA ALA A 191 3.22 -5.88 -18.02
C ALA A 191 1.93 -5.90 -18.88
N PHE A 192 0.82 -5.39 -18.33
CA PHE A 192 -0.49 -5.44 -18.99
C PHE A 192 -0.61 -4.52 -20.19
N LEU A 193 0.28 -3.54 -20.31
CA LEU A 193 0.30 -2.58 -21.42
C LEU A 193 1.57 -2.79 -22.24
N GLN A 194 1.40 -2.91 -23.56
CA GLN A 194 2.49 -2.93 -24.53
C GLN A 194 2.56 -1.59 -25.25
N SER A 195 3.76 -1.23 -25.68
CA SER A 195 4.01 -0.09 -26.56
C SER A 195 3.26 -0.24 -27.88
N LYS A 196 3.13 0.86 -28.62
CA LYS A 196 2.38 0.91 -29.88
C LYS A 196 2.88 -0.09 -30.93
N ASP A 197 4.20 -0.28 -30.99
CA ASP A 197 4.90 -1.26 -31.83
C ASP A 197 4.81 -2.70 -31.31
N GLY A 198 4.31 -2.92 -30.08
CA GLY A 198 4.13 -4.23 -29.46
C GLY A 198 5.42 -4.88 -28.94
N THR A 199 6.55 -4.18 -28.99
CA THR A 199 7.87 -4.76 -28.70
C THR A 199 8.22 -4.75 -27.21
N ARG A 200 7.70 -3.77 -26.46
CA ARG A 200 8.08 -3.53 -25.07
C ARG A 200 6.86 -3.36 -24.18
N SER A 201 6.95 -3.82 -22.94
CA SER A 201 5.98 -3.48 -21.91
C SER A 201 6.14 -2.02 -21.48
N VAL A 202 5.03 -1.34 -21.21
CA VAL A 202 5.04 0.01 -20.66
C VAL A 202 5.47 -0.06 -19.19
N SER A 203 6.53 0.69 -18.86
CA SER A 203 7.07 0.75 -17.50
C SER A 203 6.32 1.74 -16.61
N VAL A 204 6.48 1.59 -15.29
CA VAL A 204 5.94 2.54 -14.30
C VAL A 204 6.45 3.96 -14.55
N SER A 205 7.73 4.13 -14.88
CA SER A 205 8.31 5.45 -15.15
C SER A 205 7.68 6.11 -16.37
N THR A 206 7.38 5.34 -17.44
CA THR A 206 6.65 5.85 -18.62
C THR A 206 5.25 6.36 -18.24
N LEU A 207 4.53 5.63 -17.38
CA LEU A 207 3.21 6.05 -16.89
C LEU A 207 3.31 7.34 -16.05
N SER A 208 4.27 7.43 -15.14
CA SER A 208 4.48 8.61 -14.30
C SER A 208 4.86 9.85 -15.11
N SER A 209 5.78 9.72 -16.07
CA SER A 209 6.16 10.81 -16.96
C SER A 209 5.00 11.29 -17.82
N ALA A 210 4.20 10.37 -18.37
CA ALA A 210 3.01 10.73 -19.14
C ALA A 210 1.97 11.45 -18.27
N LEU A 211 1.73 10.99 -17.04
CA LEU A 211 0.80 11.63 -16.10
C LEU A 211 1.24 13.05 -15.74
N SER A 212 2.52 13.24 -15.41
CA SER A 212 3.09 14.55 -15.13
C SER A 212 2.92 15.51 -16.32
N SER A 213 3.20 15.04 -17.53
CA SER A 213 3.01 15.83 -18.76
C SER A 213 1.56 16.26 -18.97
N ILE A 214 0.58 15.45 -18.58
CA ILE A 214 -0.85 15.75 -18.72
C ILE A 214 -1.29 16.80 -17.70
N LYS A 215 -0.83 16.70 -16.46
CA LYS A 215 -1.16 17.69 -15.41
C LYS A 215 -0.72 19.10 -15.80
N ASN A 216 0.35 19.22 -16.58
CA ASN A 216 0.86 20.49 -17.06
C ASN A 216 0.25 20.95 -18.40
N ASN A 217 -0.44 20.07 -19.15
CA ASN A 217 -0.96 20.39 -20.47
C ASN A 217 -2.26 19.60 -20.75
N MET A 218 -3.36 20.11 -20.18
CA MET A 218 -4.69 19.51 -20.32
C MET A 218 -5.24 19.73 -21.74
N THR A 219 -5.77 18.67 -22.35
CA THR A 219 -6.36 18.73 -23.70
C THR A 219 -7.87 18.55 -23.65
N SER A 220 -8.58 18.99 -24.70
CA SER A 220 -10.04 18.78 -24.81
C SER A 220 -10.41 17.29 -24.74
N VAL A 221 -9.61 16.41 -25.36
CA VAL A 221 -9.78 14.96 -25.29
C VAL A 221 -9.62 14.45 -23.86
N ALA A 222 -8.66 14.99 -23.10
CA ALA A 222 -8.47 14.62 -21.69
C ALA A 222 -9.68 14.98 -20.84
N TYR A 223 -10.24 16.17 -21.04
CA TYR A 223 -11.46 16.61 -20.38
C TYR A 223 -12.66 15.71 -20.73
N SER A 224 -12.83 15.37 -22.02
CA SER A 224 -13.92 14.51 -22.45
C SER A 224 -13.81 13.08 -21.89
N ILE A 225 -12.60 12.52 -21.77
CA ILE A 225 -12.39 11.22 -21.10
C ILE A 225 -12.78 11.32 -19.62
N ARG A 226 -12.29 12.34 -18.89
CA ARG A 226 -12.63 12.54 -17.47
C ARG A 226 -14.14 12.66 -17.26
N LYS A 227 -14.81 13.47 -18.08
CA LYS A 227 -16.27 13.65 -18.03
C LYS A 227 -17.05 12.35 -18.22
N VAL A 228 -16.59 11.44 -19.06
CA VAL A 228 -17.22 10.12 -19.22
C VAL A 228 -17.06 9.29 -17.94
N ILE A 229 -15.90 9.35 -17.28
CA ILE A 229 -15.64 8.62 -16.04
C ILE A 229 -16.37 9.22 -14.84
N ASP A 230 -16.51 10.54 -14.76
CA ASP A 230 -17.27 11.21 -13.70
C ASP A 230 -18.75 10.76 -13.68
N ARG A 231 -19.32 10.52 -14.87
CA ARG A 231 -20.68 10.01 -15.04
C ARG A 231 -20.88 8.55 -14.63
N LEU A 232 -19.83 7.81 -14.28
CA LEU A 232 -19.97 6.43 -13.79
C LEU A 232 -20.50 6.34 -12.35
N LYS A 233 -20.54 7.48 -11.64
CA LYS A 233 -21.11 7.60 -10.28
C LYS A 233 -22.62 7.84 -10.29
N GLU A 234 -23.15 8.35 -11.40
CA GLU A 234 -24.58 8.60 -11.62
C GLU A 234 -25.30 7.30 -12.00
#